data_AF-V4PX89-F1
#
_entry.id   AF-V4PX89-F1
#
_cell.length_a   1.000
_cell.length_b   1.000
_cell.length_c   1.000
_cell.angle_alpha   90.00
_cell.angle_beta   90.00
_cell.angle_gamma   90.00
#
_symmetry.space_group_name_H-M   'P 1'
#
loop_
_entity.id
_entity.type
_entity.pdbx_description
1 polymer ?
#
loop_
_entity_poly.entity_id
_entity_poly.type
_entity_poly.pdbx_seq_one_letter_code
_entity_poly.pdbx_strand_id
1 'polypeptide(L)'
;MTTVAEDLAAAAADGVRILTLGKALSPARPGVLAQRRADGIAFAELRAGPVPVDAEVPAEAKPLLEAVFAAHSDAGAAVLLRAPRLAAWGLSGRPLPVRYFQMFSYTKTQDLPVADADPAAVAAVLNNRPEAPALLLRDGRVLIWAPNAARAIRLVLSLEEAAYVTGLADRIGGAQDYPQEARDKIYGSLQAQTRADNDTKTYPIVGAPLSDFAVHAKREIDSAVAHLHETNSLSIVGNGNAAKRYGDRFVIGGFEGPLKGGKIAVVVLDHDENVHEGELYYHHEEVLPLYSAILTERPDAKVAIHTHSPHLVAWALAQKALPVTDFPELAAFGLRSIPVTEAAARYDAGPVVDTLRAFPKAPALLHANHGLLAWGDDFASLARLVVALEEAARLQIEAASLTSAKLAEVA
;
A
#
# COMPACT_ATOMS: atom_id res chain seq x y z
N MET A 1 -30.90 0.21 9.64
CA MET A 1 -29.66 0.94 9.95
C MET A 1 -28.99 1.18 8.62
N THR A 2 -29.07 2.43 8.16
CA THR A 2 -28.60 2.89 6.85
C THR A 2 -27.11 2.61 6.69
N THR A 3 -26.72 2.17 5.51
CA THR A 3 -25.33 1.77 5.21
C THR A 3 -24.47 2.99 4.89
N VAL A 4 -23.15 2.93 5.10
CA VAL A 4 -22.20 3.99 4.68
C VAL A 4 -22.31 4.29 3.17
N ALA A 5 -22.79 3.34 2.37
CA ALA A 5 -23.09 3.54 0.95
C ALA A 5 -24.38 4.33 0.70
N GLU A 6 -25.39 4.23 1.57
CA GLU A 6 -26.58 5.10 1.57
C GLU A 6 -26.24 6.48 2.15
N ASP A 7 -25.36 6.56 3.16
CA ASP A 7 -24.84 7.83 3.68
C ASP A 7 -23.86 8.51 2.70
N LEU A 8 -23.11 7.76 1.88
CA LEU A 8 -22.27 8.29 0.79
C LEU A 8 -23.05 8.57 -0.50
N ALA A 9 -24.14 7.86 -0.77
CA ALA A 9 -25.07 8.23 -1.84
C ALA A 9 -25.92 9.45 -1.44
N ALA A 10 -26.28 9.56 -0.15
CA ALA A 10 -26.81 10.77 0.45
C ALA A 10 -25.74 11.88 0.51
N ALA A 11 -24.46 11.59 0.79
CA ALA A 11 -23.36 12.56 0.73
C ALA A 11 -22.87 12.86 -0.70
N ALA A 12 -23.21 12.05 -1.69
CA ALA A 12 -23.06 12.35 -3.11
C ALA A 12 -24.25 13.18 -3.60
N ALA A 13 -25.43 13.00 -3.01
CA ALA A 13 -26.52 13.96 -3.08
C ALA A 13 -26.22 15.26 -2.29
N ASP A 14 -25.37 15.19 -1.25
CA ASP A 14 -24.95 16.29 -0.36
C ASP A 14 -23.44 16.67 -0.46
N GLY A 15 -22.80 16.48 -1.63
CA GLY A 15 -21.58 17.25 -1.96
C GLY A 15 -20.18 16.60 -1.87
N VAL A 16 -19.95 15.36 -2.30
CA VAL A 16 -18.62 14.98 -2.82
C VAL A 16 -18.40 15.64 -4.19
N ARG A 17 -17.95 16.91 -4.20
CA ARG A 17 -17.48 17.58 -5.42
C ARG A 17 -15.97 17.40 -5.58
N ILE A 18 -15.54 16.68 -6.61
CA ILE A 18 -14.12 16.73 -7.04
C ILE A 18 -13.95 18.06 -7.77
N LEU A 19 -13.38 19.04 -7.09
CA LEU A 19 -13.16 20.37 -7.61
C LEU A 19 -11.72 20.44 -8.10
N THR A 20 -11.53 20.29 -9.40
CA THR A 20 -10.23 20.44 -10.03
C THR A 20 -10.10 21.83 -10.64
N LEU A 21 -9.08 22.59 -10.23
CA LEU A 21 -8.50 23.64 -11.06
C LEU A 21 -7.31 23.01 -11.80
N GLY A 22 -7.45 22.72 -13.09
CA GLY A 22 -6.41 22.06 -13.87
C GLY A 22 -6.85 21.64 -15.28
N LYS A 23 -5.89 21.52 -16.21
CA LYS A 23 -6.15 21.18 -17.64
C LYS A 23 -6.90 19.85 -17.77
N ALA A 24 -7.81 19.79 -18.74
CA ALA A 24 -8.70 18.67 -19.04
C ALA A 24 -7.99 17.30 -19.02
N LEU A 25 -8.67 16.31 -18.44
CA LEU A 25 -8.28 14.91 -18.45
C LEU A 25 -8.14 14.41 -19.90
N SER A 26 -7.02 13.79 -20.27
CA SER A 26 -7.02 12.90 -21.44
C SER A 26 -7.82 11.63 -21.09
N PRO A 27 -8.61 11.09 -22.04
CA PRO A 27 -9.44 9.92 -21.78
C PRO A 27 -8.57 8.70 -21.44
N ALA A 28 -8.72 8.19 -20.22
CA ALA A 28 -8.24 6.87 -19.86
C ALA A 28 -9.12 5.80 -20.53
N ARG A 29 -8.53 4.63 -20.83
CA ARG A 29 -9.23 3.51 -21.50
C ARG A 29 -10.41 3.02 -20.63
N PRO A 30 -11.58 2.70 -21.23
CA PRO A 30 -12.74 2.23 -20.48
C PRO A 30 -12.53 0.81 -19.92
N GLY A 31 -12.87 0.61 -18.63
CA GLY A 31 -13.07 -0.71 -18.02
C GLY A 31 -12.23 -0.97 -16.78
N VAL A 32 -12.67 -0.51 -15.60
CA VAL A 32 -12.21 -1.05 -14.31
C VAL A 32 -13.37 -1.08 -13.31
N LEU A 33 -13.88 -2.30 -13.12
CA LEU A 33 -14.55 -2.93 -11.96
C LEU A 33 -15.41 -2.09 -11.00
N ALA A 34 -16.73 -2.31 -11.10
CA ALA A 34 -17.66 -2.21 -9.99
C ALA A 34 -17.58 -3.49 -9.13
N GLN A 35 -17.15 -3.38 -7.87
CA GLN A 35 -17.34 -4.43 -6.86
C GLN A 35 -18.00 -3.83 -5.62
N ARG A 36 -19.20 -4.32 -5.29
CA ARG A 36 -19.89 -4.05 -4.02
C ARG A 36 -19.38 -5.05 -2.97
N ARG A 37 -18.99 -4.59 -1.78
CA ARG A 37 -18.59 -5.45 -0.65
C ARG A 37 -19.62 -5.42 0.48
N ALA A 38 -19.67 -6.52 1.24
CA ALA A 38 -20.56 -6.76 2.38
C ALA A 38 -20.12 -6.10 3.70
N ASP A 39 -18.95 -5.47 3.73
CA ASP A 39 -18.35 -4.76 4.87
C ASP A 39 -18.59 -3.22 4.83
N GLY A 40 -19.50 -2.75 3.97
CA GLY A 40 -19.94 -1.35 3.94
C GLY A 40 -18.96 -0.37 3.26
N ILE A 41 -17.86 -0.85 2.68
CA ILE A 41 -16.94 -0.03 1.89
C ILE A 41 -17.32 -0.17 0.41
N ALA A 42 -18.17 0.73 -0.07
CA ALA A 42 -18.46 0.88 -1.49
C ALA A 42 -17.48 1.87 -2.13
N PHE A 43 -16.73 1.42 -3.14
CA PHE A 43 -15.97 2.32 -4.00
C PHE A 43 -16.93 2.89 -5.05
N ALA A 44 -17.06 4.20 -5.10
CA ALA A 44 -17.75 4.86 -6.20
C ALA A 44 -16.99 4.56 -7.50
N GLU A 45 -17.71 4.20 -8.57
CA GLU A 45 -17.20 4.39 -9.92
C GLU A 45 -16.73 5.84 -10.04
N LEU A 46 -15.42 6.05 -10.16
CA LEU A 46 -14.91 7.23 -10.84
C LEU A 46 -15.36 7.06 -12.28
N ARG A 47 -16.56 7.54 -12.61
CA ARG A 47 -17.01 7.64 -13.99
C ARG A 47 -15.97 8.44 -14.73
N ALA A 48 -15.17 7.75 -15.54
CA ALA A 48 -14.27 8.32 -16.53
C ALA A 48 -15.11 8.93 -17.66
N GLY A 49 -15.87 9.97 -17.33
CA GLY A 49 -16.34 10.98 -18.26
C GLY A 49 -15.53 12.25 -18.03
N PRO A 50 -15.50 13.19 -18.99
CA PRO A 50 -14.99 14.52 -18.72
C PRO A 50 -15.74 15.07 -17.50
N VAL A 51 -15.01 15.30 -16.39
CA VAL A 51 -15.54 16.15 -15.31
C VAL A 51 -15.82 17.48 -15.99
N PRO A 52 -17.07 18.00 -15.94
CA PRO A 52 -17.36 19.28 -16.54
C PRO A 52 -16.41 20.30 -15.92
N VAL A 53 -15.59 20.93 -16.77
CA VAL A 53 -14.67 22.02 -16.38
C VAL A 53 -15.47 23.24 -15.85
N ASP A 54 -16.79 23.23 -16.03
CA ASP A 54 -17.73 24.29 -15.69
C ASP A 54 -18.57 24.03 -14.42
N ALA A 55 -18.25 23.00 -13.62
CA ALA A 55 -18.90 22.89 -12.31
C ALA A 55 -18.36 24.00 -11.39
N GLU A 56 -19.21 24.98 -11.02
CA GLU A 56 -18.83 26.03 -10.09
C GLU A 56 -18.20 25.43 -8.83
N VAL A 57 -16.95 25.84 -8.57
CA VAL A 57 -16.25 25.57 -7.32
C VAL A 57 -17.00 26.32 -6.21
N PRO A 58 -17.53 25.61 -5.19
CA PRO A 58 -18.14 26.23 -4.02
C PRO A 58 -17.27 27.35 -3.47
N ALA A 59 -17.91 28.46 -3.09
CA ALA A 59 -17.23 29.68 -2.67
C ALA A 59 -16.30 29.43 -1.46
N GLU A 60 -16.66 28.48 -0.60
CA GLU A 60 -15.88 28.07 0.57
C GLU A 60 -14.67 27.16 0.25
N ALA A 61 -14.67 26.51 -0.92
CA ALA A 61 -13.57 25.64 -1.35
C ALA A 61 -12.49 26.42 -2.10
N LYS A 62 -12.90 27.44 -2.87
CA LYS A 62 -12.01 28.20 -3.75
C LYS A 62 -10.80 28.81 -3.02
N PRO A 63 -10.93 29.52 -1.88
CA PRO A 63 -9.79 30.08 -1.18
C PRO A 63 -8.77 29.04 -0.68
N LEU A 64 -9.24 27.85 -0.29
CA LEU A 64 -8.37 26.76 0.17
C LEU A 64 -7.58 26.15 -1.00
N LEU A 65 -8.22 25.99 -2.16
CA LEU A 65 -7.57 25.52 -3.38
C LEU A 65 -6.57 26.55 -3.91
N GLU A 66 -6.92 27.85 -3.89
CA GLU A 66 -6.00 28.93 -4.29
C GLU A 66 -4.75 28.99 -3.41
N ALA A 67 -4.88 28.76 -2.10
CA ALA A 67 -3.73 28.68 -1.19
C ALA A 67 -2.73 27.59 -1.59
N VAL A 68 -3.20 26.45 -2.11
CA VAL A 68 -2.33 25.38 -2.62
C VAL A 68 -1.56 25.84 -3.85
N PHE A 69 -2.22 26.40 -4.85
CA PHE A 69 -1.54 26.85 -6.08
C PHE A 69 -0.60 28.02 -5.83
N ALA A 70 -0.87 28.84 -4.81
CA ALA A 70 0.04 29.89 -4.37
C ALA A 70 1.30 29.33 -3.70
N ALA A 71 1.18 28.28 -2.89
CA ALA A 71 2.30 27.66 -2.18
C ALA A 71 3.10 26.67 -3.04
N HIS A 72 2.44 26.01 -4.00
CA HIS A 72 3.00 24.93 -4.83
C HIS A 72 2.84 25.23 -6.32
N SER A 73 3.81 25.94 -6.89
CA SER A 73 3.82 26.29 -8.32
C SER A 73 3.91 25.06 -9.25
N ASP A 74 4.33 23.91 -8.73
CA ASP A 74 4.42 22.63 -9.41
C ASP A 74 3.10 21.82 -9.37
N ALA A 75 2.11 22.26 -8.60
CA ALA A 75 0.79 21.64 -8.56
C ALA A 75 0.01 21.93 -9.85
N GLY A 76 -0.22 20.90 -10.66
CA GLY A 76 -1.09 20.96 -11.84
C GLY A 76 -2.54 20.54 -11.56
N ALA A 77 -2.81 20.03 -10.36
CA ALA A 77 -4.14 19.75 -9.84
C ALA A 77 -4.15 19.81 -8.31
N ALA A 78 -5.26 20.30 -7.76
CA ALA A 78 -5.60 20.21 -6.34
C ALA A 78 -7.01 19.64 -6.21
N VAL A 79 -7.25 18.87 -5.15
CA VAL A 79 -8.54 18.24 -4.84
C VAL A 79 -8.85 18.51 -3.37
N LEU A 80 -10.05 19.03 -3.11
CA LEU A 80 -10.64 19.11 -1.79
C LEU A 80 -11.78 18.08 -1.72
N LEU A 81 -11.73 17.17 -0.76
CA LEU A 81 -12.74 16.12 -0.61
C LEU A 81 -12.93 15.73 0.86
N ARG A 82 -13.93 14.89 1.14
CA ARG A 82 -14.00 14.12 2.38
C ARG A 82 -13.65 12.67 2.06
N ALA A 83 -12.69 12.12 2.79
CA ALA A 83 -12.25 10.76 2.67
C ALA A 83 -12.30 10.14 4.08
N PRO A 84 -13.12 9.12 4.36
CA PRO A 84 -13.54 8.80 5.73
C PRO A 84 -12.38 8.51 6.69
N ARG A 85 -11.34 7.80 6.24
CA ARG A 85 -10.23 7.40 7.10
C ARG A 85 -9.30 8.58 7.37
N LEU A 86 -8.96 9.36 6.35
CA LEU A 86 -8.18 10.60 6.50
C LEU A 86 -8.96 11.66 7.30
N ALA A 87 -10.27 11.76 7.11
CA ALA A 87 -11.15 12.65 7.87
C ALA A 87 -11.11 12.33 9.37
N ALA A 88 -11.10 11.04 9.75
CA ALA A 88 -10.96 10.64 11.14
C ALA A 88 -9.67 11.18 11.78
N TRP A 89 -8.55 11.16 11.04
CA TRP A 89 -7.29 11.76 11.50
C TRP A 89 -7.40 13.29 11.62
N GLY A 90 -7.96 13.98 10.61
CA GLY A 90 -8.18 15.43 10.66
C GLY A 90 -9.03 15.87 11.86
N LEU A 91 -10.16 15.19 12.09
CA LEU A 91 -11.06 15.43 13.23
C LEU A 91 -10.39 15.14 14.58
N SER A 92 -9.48 14.17 14.65
CA SER A 92 -8.71 13.89 15.87
C SER A 92 -7.70 14.99 16.20
N GLY A 93 -7.36 15.83 15.23
CA GLY A 93 -6.31 16.85 15.37
C GLY A 93 -4.88 16.31 15.38
N ARG A 94 -4.69 14.99 15.23
CA ARG A 94 -3.39 14.34 15.18
C ARG A 94 -2.89 14.29 13.74
N PRO A 95 -1.62 14.68 13.47
CA PRO A 95 -0.97 14.37 12.20
C PRO A 95 -1.01 12.86 11.94
N LEU A 96 -1.15 12.45 10.68
CA LEU A 96 -1.09 11.05 10.29
C LEU A 96 0.38 10.63 10.11
N PRO A 97 0.93 9.71 10.92
CA PRO A 97 2.27 9.20 10.70
C PRO A 97 2.34 8.38 9.42
N VAL A 98 3.21 8.78 8.50
CA VAL A 98 3.50 8.03 7.28
C VAL A 98 4.65 7.07 7.57
N ARG A 99 4.30 5.90 8.09
CA ARG A 99 5.26 4.79 8.33
C ARG A 99 5.07 3.63 7.39
N TYR A 100 3.90 3.53 6.77
CA TYR A 100 3.63 2.50 5.78
C TYR A 100 4.52 2.71 4.54
N PHE A 101 5.38 1.73 4.26
CA PHE A 101 6.41 1.82 3.24
C PHE A 101 5.87 2.25 1.87
N GLN A 102 4.78 1.62 1.41
CA GLN A 102 4.17 1.96 0.11
C GLN A 102 3.82 3.44 0.05
N MET A 103 3.17 3.95 1.09
CA MET A 103 2.81 5.36 1.15
C MET A 103 4.02 6.28 1.18
N PHE A 104 4.98 5.92 2.01
CA PHE A 104 6.20 6.68 2.17
C PHE A 104 6.94 6.84 0.82
N SER A 105 7.00 5.78 0.01
CA SER A 105 7.63 5.83 -1.32
C SER A 105 6.96 6.81 -2.31
N TYR A 106 5.65 7.03 -2.17
CA TYR A 106 4.89 7.94 -3.05
C TYR A 106 4.91 9.40 -2.60
N THR A 107 4.92 9.62 -1.28
CA THR A 107 4.73 10.94 -0.68
C THR A 107 6.03 11.58 -0.23
N LYS A 108 7.03 10.77 0.15
CA LYS A 108 8.32 11.22 0.70
C LYS A 108 8.19 12.12 1.94
N THR A 109 7.04 12.08 2.62
CA THR A 109 6.78 12.82 3.87
C THR A 109 6.78 11.88 5.07
N GLN A 110 7.13 12.41 6.25
CA GLN A 110 7.08 11.66 7.51
C GLN A 110 5.68 11.65 8.10
N ASP A 111 4.88 12.67 7.84
CA ASP A 111 3.52 12.79 8.35
C ASP A 111 2.68 13.66 7.43
N LEU A 112 1.36 13.48 7.49
CA LEU A 112 0.43 14.44 6.93
C LEU A 112 0.06 15.44 8.03
N PRO A 113 0.32 16.74 7.81
CA PRO A 113 -0.01 17.76 8.78
C PRO A 113 -1.53 17.96 8.89
N VAL A 114 -1.93 18.65 9.95
CA VAL A 114 -3.32 19.06 10.23
C VAL A 114 -3.40 20.58 10.29
N ALA A 115 -4.46 21.17 9.72
CA ALA A 115 -4.77 22.59 9.84
C ALA A 115 -6.26 22.82 10.17
N ASP A 116 -6.56 24.00 10.71
CA ASP A 116 -7.92 24.53 10.66
C ASP A 116 -8.34 24.78 9.22
N ALA A 117 -9.65 24.69 8.96
CA ALA A 117 -10.20 24.77 7.61
C ALA A 117 -10.40 26.23 7.13
N ASP A 118 -9.40 27.08 7.37
CA ASP A 118 -9.36 28.47 6.92
C ASP A 118 -8.10 28.73 6.06
N PRO A 119 -8.15 29.70 5.12
CA PRO A 119 -7.05 29.93 4.18
C PRO A 119 -5.72 30.33 4.84
N ALA A 120 -5.75 31.04 5.96
CA ALA A 120 -4.54 31.51 6.62
C ALA A 120 -3.83 30.37 7.34
N ALA A 121 -4.56 29.51 8.06
CA ALA A 121 -4.02 28.30 8.67
C ALA A 121 -3.48 27.32 7.62
N VAL A 122 -4.23 27.12 6.52
CA VAL A 122 -3.76 26.30 5.39
C VAL A 122 -2.46 26.85 4.81
N ALA A 123 -2.40 28.14 4.46
CA ALA A 123 -1.20 28.75 3.91
C ALA A 123 0.01 28.66 4.86
N ALA A 124 -0.22 28.84 6.17
CA ALA A 124 0.83 28.72 7.18
C ALA A 124 1.42 27.30 7.22
N VAL A 125 0.58 26.27 7.17
CA VAL A 125 1.06 24.88 7.15
C VAL A 125 1.77 24.54 5.84
N LEU A 126 1.22 24.94 4.69
CA LEU A 126 1.85 24.70 3.38
C LEU A 126 3.25 25.32 3.28
N ASN A 127 3.43 26.54 3.81
CA ASN A 127 4.73 27.21 3.83
C ASN A 127 5.75 26.53 4.77
N ASN A 128 5.28 25.97 5.89
CA ASN A 128 6.15 25.31 6.88
C ASN A 128 6.43 23.83 6.57
N ARG A 129 5.57 23.20 5.75
CA ARG A 129 5.62 21.78 5.38
C ARG A 129 5.48 21.60 3.86
N PRO A 130 6.36 22.23 3.06
CA PRO A 130 6.24 22.22 1.59
C PRO A 130 6.43 20.83 0.96
N GLU A 131 6.94 19.86 1.72
CA GLU A 131 7.14 18.47 1.28
C GLU A 131 5.88 17.60 1.37
N ALA A 132 4.90 17.98 2.18
CA ALA A 132 3.68 17.20 2.33
C ALA A 132 2.87 17.27 1.02
N PRO A 133 2.27 16.19 0.51
CA PRO A 133 1.41 16.24 -0.69
C PRO A 133 -0.09 16.37 -0.35
N ALA A 134 -0.40 16.43 0.94
CA ALA A 134 -1.75 16.47 1.46
C ALA A 134 -1.79 17.17 2.82
N LEU A 135 -2.93 17.77 3.12
CA LEU A 135 -3.24 18.45 4.37
C LEU A 135 -4.59 17.97 4.90
N LEU A 136 -4.61 17.50 6.14
CA LEU A 136 -5.82 17.08 6.83
C LEU A 136 -6.47 18.33 7.46
N LEU A 137 -7.77 18.53 7.26
CA LEU A 137 -8.49 19.65 7.85
C LEU A 137 -9.31 19.19 9.07
N ARG A 138 -9.34 20.02 10.11
CA ARG A 138 -10.04 19.75 11.39
C ARG A 138 -11.56 19.63 11.26
N ASP A 139 -12.12 19.98 10.12
CA ASP A 139 -13.54 19.82 9.80
C ASP A 139 -13.84 18.52 9.03
N GLY A 140 -12.86 17.63 8.92
CA GLY A 140 -12.98 16.33 8.25
C GLY A 140 -12.83 16.40 6.73
N ARG A 141 -12.46 17.54 6.14
CA ARG A 141 -12.03 17.62 4.75
C ARG A 141 -10.53 17.32 4.63
N VAL A 142 -10.09 17.00 3.41
CA VAL A 142 -8.70 16.75 3.08
C VAL A 142 -8.38 17.48 1.78
N LEU A 143 -7.23 18.16 1.78
CA LEU A 143 -6.70 18.88 0.64
C LEU A 143 -5.50 18.10 0.10
N ILE A 144 -5.52 17.71 -1.17
CA ILE A 144 -4.48 16.90 -1.83
C ILE A 144 -4.08 17.59 -3.12
N TRP A 145 -2.78 17.62 -3.43
CA TRP A 145 -2.27 18.22 -4.65
C TRP A 145 -1.22 17.35 -5.34
N ALA A 146 -1.12 17.53 -6.65
CA ALA A 146 -0.19 16.78 -7.49
C ALA A 146 0.08 17.51 -8.81
N PRO A 147 1.12 17.11 -9.57
CA PRO A 147 1.37 17.61 -10.91
C PRO A 147 0.21 17.41 -11.91
N ASN A 148 -0.72 16.49 -11.67
CA ASN A 148 -1.92 16.28 -12.49
C ASN A 148 -3.03 15.54 -11.71
N ALA A 149 -4.25 15.62 -12.23
CA ALA A 149 -5.44 15.05 -11.59
C ALA A 149 -5.36 13.52 -11.41
N ALA A 150 -4.79 12.79 -12.37
CA ALA A 150 -4.63 11.33 -12.26
C ALA A 150 -3.72 10.95 -11.08
N ARG A 151 -2.64 11.70 -10.86
CA ARG A 151 -1.75 11.51 -9.71
C ARG A 151 -2.43 11.93 -8.40
N ALA A 152 -3.21 13.02 -8.39
CA ALA A 152 -3.97 13.43 -7.22
C ALA A 152 -4.96 12.34 -6.77
N ILE A 153 -5.72 11.75 -7.70
CA ILE A 153 -6.67 10.66 -7.42
C ILE A 153 -5.96 9.42 -6.86
N ARG A 154 -4.81 9.04 -7.44
CA ARG A 154 -4.00 7.92 -6.91
C ARG A 154 -3.53 8.20 -5.48
N LEU A 155 -3.10 9.43 -5.20
CA LEU A 155 -2.72 9.84 -3.85
C LEU A 155 -3.89 9.71 -2.87
N VAL A 156 -5.12 10.12 -3.24
CA VAL A 156 -6.31 9.93 -2.37
C VAL A 156 -6.42 8.47 -1.93
N LEU A 157 -6.40 7.54 -2.89
CA LEU A 157 -6.62 6.12 -2.63
C LEU A 157 -5.51 5.52 -1.76
N SER A 158 -4.26 5.85 -2.08
CA SER A 158 -3.14 5.40 -1.28
C SER A 158 -3.20 5.99 0.14
N LEU A 159 -3.52 7.28 0.29
CA LEU A 159 -3.53 7.97 1.59
C LEU A 159 -4.64 7.45 2.49
N GLU A 160 -5.81 7.12 1.92
CA GLU A 160 -6.88 6.41 2.63
C GLU A 160 -6.43 5.01 3.11
N GLU A 161 -5.65 4.27 2.30
CA GLU A 161 -5.08 3.00 2.73
C GLU A 161 -4.10 3.20 3.89
N ALA A 162 -3.19 4.17 3.79
CA ALA A 162 -2.24 4.49 4.86
C ALA A 162 -2.95 4.91 6.15
N ALA A 163 -3.94 5.79 6.05
CA ALA A 163 -4.75 6.23 7.19
C ALA A 163 -5.45 5.04 7.87
N TYR A 164 -5.93 4.07 7.08
CA TYR A 164 -6.55 2.85 7.59
C TYR A 164 -5.57 1.98 8.36
N VAL A 165 -4.47 1.55 7.72
CA VAL A 165 -3.54 0.59 8.33
C VAL A 165 -2.79 1.19 9.51
N THR A 166 -2.50 2.50 9.49
CA THR A 166 -1.93 3.22 10.64
C THR A 166 -2.93 3.30 11.78
N GLY A 167 -4.21 3.59 11.50
CA GLY A 167 -5.27 3.60 12.51
C GLY A 167 -5.53 2.22 13.13
N LEU A 168 -5.36 1.14 12.36
CA LEU A 168 -5.37 -0.22 12.88
C LEU A 168 -4.14 -0.49 13.76
N ALA A 169 -2.95 -0.06 13.35
CA ALA A 169 -1.72 -0.24 14.12
C ALA A 169 -1.79 0.45 15.49
N ASP A 170 -2.45 1.61 15.60
CA ASP A 170 -2.73 2.32 16.87
C ASP A 170 -3.45 1.43 17.91
N ARG A 171 -4.22 0.42 17.48
CA ARG A 171 -4.94 -0.51 18.38
C ARG A 171 -4.06 -1.65 18.89
N ILE A 172 -2.90 -1.87 18.28
CA ILE A 172 -1.97 -2.94 18.63
C ILE A 172 -0.82 -2.37 19.48
N GLY A 173 -0.30 -1.20 19.09
CA GLY A 173 0.83 -0.54 19.76
C GLY A 173 1.35 0.73 19.07
N GLY A 174 0.66 1.22 18.05
CA GLY A 174 1.09 2.37 17.24
C GLY A 174 2.09 1.98 16.15
N ALA A 175 2.05 2.68 15.02
CA ALA A 175 3.03 2.50 13.96
C ALA A 175 4.42 2.97 14.42
N GLN A 176 5.42 2.10 14.32
CA GLN A 176 6.77 2.36 14.78
C GLN A 176 7.61 3.12 13.73
N ASP A 177 8.56 3.92 14.20
CA ASP A 177 9.53 4.61 13.36
C ASP A 177 10.52 3.62 12.71
N TYR A 178 11.03 3.98 11.54
CA TYR A 178 12.21 3.34 10.98
C TYR A 178 13.45 3.74 11.78
N PRO A 179 14.44 2.85 11.98
CA PRO A 179 15.75 3.21 12.50
C PRO A 179 16.35 4.38 11.71
N GLN A 180 17.11 5.25 12.37
CA GLN A 180 17.63 6.47 11.72
C GLN A 180 18.46 6.14 10.47
N GLU A 181 19.32 5.13 10.52
CA GLU A 181 20.11 4.70 9.37
C GLU A 181 19.24 4.19 8.20
N ALA A 182 18.18 3.44 8.53
CA ALA A 182 17.21 2.98 7.54
C ALA A 182 16.48 4.18 6.92
N ARG A 183 16.08 5.17 7.73
CA ARG A 183 15.51 6.44 7.26
C ARG A 183 16.47 7.14 6.32
N ASP A 184 17.71 7.37 6.71
CA ASP A 184 18.67 8.13 5.93
C ASP A 184 18.95 7.46 4.57
N LYS A 185 19.05 6.13 4.54
CA LYS A 185 19.15 5.37 3.28
C LYS A 185 17.88 5.50 2.44
N ILE A 186 16.70 5.40 3.06
CA ILE A 186 15.42 5.51 2.38
C ILE A 186 15.20 6.94 1.82
N TYR A 187 15.46 7.99 2.60
CA TYR A 187 15.38 9.39 2.17
C TYR A 187 16.46 9.73 1.14
N GLY A 188 17.70 9.27 1.35
CA GLY A 188 18.82 9.48 0.44
C GLY A 188 18.62 8.81 -0.91
N SER A 189 18.18 7.54 -0.95
CA SER A 189 17.88 6.83 -2.20
C SER A 189 16.69 7.42 -2.96
N LEU A 190 15.64 7.88 -2.27
CA LEU A 190 14.50 8.55 -2.91
C LEU A 190 14.83 9.95 -3.44
N GLN A 191 15.84 10.62 -2.88
CA GLN A 191 16.38 11.89 -3.41
C GLN A 191 17.37 11.64 -4.57
N ALA A 192 18.17 10.58 -4.49
CA ALA A 192 19.10 10.14 -5.54
C ALA A 192 18.39 9.47 -6.74
N GLN A 193 17.11 9.11 -6.63
CA GLN A 193 16.26 8.72 -7.77
C GLN A 193 16.13 9.84 -8.82
N THR A 194 16.59 11.06 -8.55
CA THR A 194 17.10 11.97 -9.57
C THR A 194 18.63 11.83 -9.70
N ARG A 195 19.08 10.87 -10.53
CA ARG A 195 20.45 10.63 -11.02
C ARG A 195 21.53 10.36 -9.95
N ALA A 196 22.06 9.12 -9.90
CA ALA A 196 23.51 8.84 -10.04
C ALA A 196 23.93 7.37 -9.83
N ASP A 197 23.19 6.51 -9.13
CA ASP A 197 23.71 5.16 -8.78
C ASP A 197 23.30 4.01 -9.74
N ASN A 198 22.67 4.35 -10.89
CA ASN A 198 22.18 3.41 -11.90
C ASN A 198 22.95 3.45 -13.23
N ASP A 199 24.19 3.95 -13.25
CA ASP A 199 24.90 4.37 -14.49
C ASP A 199 25.21 3.25 -15.52
N THR A 200 24.80 1.99 -15.30
CA THR A 200 24.99 0.89 -16.26
C THR A 200 23.71 0.21 -16.74
N LYS A 201 22.57 0.32 -16.04
CA LYS A 201 21.34 -0.40 -16.41
C LYS A 201 20.32 0.52 -17.09
N THR A 202 20.19 0.37 -18.40
CA THR A 202 19.08 0.96 -19.17
C THR A 202 17.84 0.07 -19.06
N TYR A 203 16.73 0.61 -18.58
CA TYR A 203 15.44 -0.09 -18.49
C TYR A 203 14.54 0.18 -19.71
N PRO A 204 13.71 -0.79 -20.15
CA PRO A 204 13.63 -2.16 -19.62
C PRO A 204 14.86 -3.00 -20.01
N ILE A 205 15.22 -3.97 -19.16
CA ILE A 205 16.20 -5.01 -19.51
C ILE A 205 15.43 -6.15 -20.18
N VAL A 206 15.81 -6.49 -21.40
CA VAL A 206 15.04 -7.40 -22.28
C VAL A 206 15.77 -8.74 -22.40
N GLY A 207 15.11 -9.81 -21.97
CA GLY A 207 15.54 -11.19 -22.18
C GLY A 207 14.89 -11.83 -23.42
N ALA A 208 15.00 -13.16 -23.51
CA ALA A 208 14.31 -13.95 -24.53
C ALA A 208 12.78 -13.94 -24.33
N PRO A 209 11.99 -14.38 -25.33
CA PRO A 209 10.55 -14.59 -25.15
C PRO A 209 10.24 -15.56 -24.00
N LEU A 210 9.08 -15.38 -23.36
CA LEU A 210 8.65 -16.24 -22.27
C LEU A 210 8.42 -17.68 -22.72
N SER A 211 8.96 -18.61 -21.96
CA SER A 211 8.68 -20.05 -22.03
C SER A 211 7.25 -20.38 -21.60
N ASP A 212 6.77 -21.58 -21.97
CA ASP A 212 5.48 -22.11 -21.52
C ASP A 212 5.40 -22.19 -19.99
N PHE A 213 6.53 -22.49 -19.33
CA PHE A 213 6.61 -22.49 -17.88
C PHE A 213 6.36 -21.10 -17.29
N ALA A 214 7.03 -20.07 -17.82
CA ALA A 214 6.84 -18.69 -17.35
C ALA A 214 5.40 -18.20 -17.59
N VAL A 215 4.81 -18.55 -18.75
CA VAL A 215 3.40 -18.25 -19.04
C VAL A 215 2.45 -18.98 -18.07
N HIS A 216 2.74 -20.23 -17.71
CA HIS A 216 1.95 -20.98 -16.74
C HIS A 216 2.06 -20.39 -15.34
N ALA A 217 3.28 -20.08 -14.88
CA ALA A 217 3.54 -19.42 -13.61
C ALA A 217 2.77 -18.10 -13.50
N LYS A 218 2.69 -17.33 -14.58
CA LYS A 218 1.85 -16.13 -14.65
C LYS A 218 0.39 -16.41 -14.29
N ARG A 219 -0.20 -17.44 -14.90
CA ARG A 219 -1.61 -17.78 -14.71
C ARG A 219 -1.90 -18.22 -13.26
N GLU A 220 -0.97 -18.92 -12.64
CA GLU A 220 -1.08 -19.29 -11.23
C GLU A 220 -1.00 -18.07 -10.31
N ILE A 221 -0.08 -17.13 -10.59
CA ILE A 221 -0.01 -15.85 -9.88
C ILE A 221 -1.32 -15.06 -10.05
N ASP A 222 -1.80 -14.91 -11.28
CA ASP A 222 -3.06 -14.22 -11.59
C ASP A 222 -4.24 -14.84 -10.80
N SER A 223 -4.32 -16.17 -10.74
CA SER A 223 -5.36 -16.88 -10.01
C SER A 223 -5.27 -16.67 -8.50
N ALA A 224 -4.06 -16.65 -7.93
CA ALA A 224 -3.87 -16.37 -6.51
C ALA A 224 -4.23 -14.92 -6.16
N VAL A 225 -3.80 -13.96 -7.00
CA VAL A 225 -4.14 -12.53 -6.83
C VAL A 225 -5.65 -12.31 -6.91
N ALA A 226 -6.34 -12.97 -7.86
CA ALA A 226 -7.79 -12.92 -7.95
C ALA A 226 -8.46 -13.42 -6.66
N HIS A 227 -8.00 -14.57 -6.14
CA HIS A 227 -8.51 -15.12 -4.88
C HIS A 227 -8.27 -14.18 -3.69
N LEU A 228 -7.09 -13.57 -3.59
CA LEU A 228 -6.77 -12.61 -2.52
C LEU A 228 -7.63 -11.33 -2.62
N HIS A 229 -7.96 -10.89 -3.83
CA HIS A 229 -8.88 -9.77 -4.04
C HIS A 229 -10.32 -10.12 -3.66
N GLU A 230 -10.81 -11.29 -4.05
CA GLU A 230 -12.16 -11.79 -3.73
C GLU A 230 -12.39 -11.96 -2.22
N THR A 231 -11.32 -12.30 -1.49
CA THR A 231 -11.33 -12.51 -0.03
C THR A 231 -10.92 -11.27 0.76
N ASN A 232 -10.73 -10.12 0.10
CA ASN A 232 -10.30 -8.86 0.73
C ASN A 232 -8.95 -8.95 1.47
N SER A 233 -8.12 -9.95 1.13
CA SER A 233 -6.82 -10.21 1.74
C SER A 233 -5.66 -9.55 0.98
N LEU A 234 -5.95 -8.64 0.07
CA LEU A 234 -4.99 -7.79 -0.64
C LEU A 234 -5.53 -6.37 -0.70
N SER A 235 -4.64 -5.38 -0.61
CA SER A 235 -5.06 -3.97 -0.68
C SER A 235 -5.72 -3.64 -2.03
N ILE A 236 -6.56 -2.60 -2.04
CA ILE A 236 -7.26 -2.15 -3.25
C ILE A 236 -6.30 -1.58 -4.29
N VAL A 237 -5.18 -1.00 -3.86
CA VAL A 237 -4.10 -0.59 -4.78
C VAL A 237 -3.47 -1.83 -5.43
N GLY A 238 -3.61 -3.01 -4.81
CA GLY A 238 -3.17 -4.30 -5.32
C GLY A 238 -1.65 -4.36 -5.48
N ASN A 239 -0.94 -3.67 -4.59
CA ASN A 239 0.51 -3.76 -4.54
C ASN A 239 0.92 -5.12 -3.97
N GLY A 240 1.93 -5.72 -4.59
CA GLY A 240 2.48 -7.00 -4.20
C GLY A 240 3.23 -7.62 -5.38
N ASN A 241 3.83 -8.76 -5.13
CA ASN A 241 4.57 -9.52 -6.12
C ASN A 241 4.67 -10.97 -5.65
N ALA A 242 5.09 -11.85 -6.55
CA ALA A 242 5.26 -13.26 -6.29
C ALA A 242 6.45 -13.80 -7.07
N ALA A 243 7.03 -14.88 -6.56
CA ALA A 243 8.06 -15.65 -7.23
C ALA A 243 7.73 -17.14 -7.28
N LYS A 244 8.14 -17.82 -8.34
CA LYS A 244 8.04 -19.28 -8.49
C LYS A 244 9.38 -19.85 -8.95
N ARG A 245 9.89 -20.84 -8.22
CA ARG A 245 11.13 -21.55 -8.55
C ARG A 245 10.99 -22.27 -9.90
N TYR A 246 12.06 -22.23 -10.69
CA TYR A 246 12.18 -22.86 -11.99
C TYR A 246 13.59 -23.45 -12.17
N GLY A 247 13.81 -24.68 -11.69
CA GLY A 247 15.15 -25.28 -11.70
C GLY A 247 16.12 -24.50 -10.81
N ASP A 248 17.23 -24.05 -11.40
CA ASP A 248 18.24 -23.15 -10.82
C ASP A 248 17.89 -21.66 -10.96
N ARG A 249 16.72 -21.36 -11.53
CA ARG A 249 16.17 -20.03 -11.78
C ARG A 249 14.87 -19.81 -11.02
N PHE A 250 14.30 -18.64 -11.17
CA PHE A 250 12.94 -18.36 -10.71
C PHE A 250 12.24 -17.36 -11.62
N VAL A 251 10.92 -17.44 -11.62
CA VAL A 251 10.00 -16.51 -12.23
C VAL A 251 9.61 -15.47 -11.17
N ILE A 252 9.61 -14.18 -11.49
CA ILE A 252 8.97 -13.12 -10.69
C ILE A 252 7.82 -12.51 -11.48
N GLY A 253 6.71 -12.21 -10.79
CA GLY A 253 5.59 -11.43 -11.31
C GLY A 253 5.12 -10.38 -10.31
N GLY A 254 4.94 -9.13 -10.76
CA GLY A 254 4.28 -8.09 -9.99
C GLY A 254 2.76 -8.21 -10.01
N PHE A 255 2.07 -7.81 -8.94
CA PHE A 255 0.61 -7.80 -8.92
C PHE A 255 0.06 -6.59 -9.68
N GLU A 256 -1.08 -6.82 -10.32
CA GLU A 256 -1.88 -5.75 -10.88
C GLU A 256 -3.14 -5.58 -10.07
N GLY A 257 -3.15 -4.53 -9.25
CA GLY A 257 -4.40 -4.04 -8.69
C GLY A 257 -5.30 -3.45 -9.79
N PRO A 258 -6.61 -3.34 -9.52
CA PRO A 258 -7.58 -2.77 -10.44
C PRO A 258 -7.18 -1.37 -10.97
N LEU A 259 -6.36 -0.62 -10.22
CA LEU A 259 -5.90 0.72 -10.57
C LEU A 259 -4.62 0.78 -11.41
N LYS A 260 -3.89 -0.34 -11.56
CA LYS A 260 -2.56 -0.37 -12.17
C LYS A 260 -2.56 -0.73 -13.65
N GLY A 261 -3.54 -1.52 -14.13
CA GLY A 261 -3.76 -1.88 -15.53
C GLY A 261 -2.51 -2.15 -16.36
N GLY A 262 -2.15 -3.42 -16.58
CA GLY A 262 -0.99 -3.79 -17.39
C GLY A 262 -1.00 -5.25 -17.82
N LYS A 263 0.17 -5.82 -18.13
CA LYS A 263 0.40 -7.26 -18.08
C LYS A 263 1.38 -7.50 -16.94
N ILE A 264 1.10 -8.44 -16.02
CA ILE A 264 2.09 -8.89 -15.02
C ILE A 264 3.35 -9.22 -15.80
N ALA A 265 4.40 -8.42 -15.60
CA ALA A 265 5.67 -8.67 -16.25
C ALA A 265 6.31 -9.83 -15.51
N VAL A 266 6.41 -10.94 -16.24
CA VAL A 266 7.04 -12.16 -15.80
C VAL A 266 8.47 -12.11 -16.29
N VAL A 267 9.41 -12.29 -15.37
CA VAL A 267 10.83 -12.34 -15.72
C VAL A 267 11.42 -13.61 -15.16
N VAL A 268 12.18 -14.33 -15.98
CA VAL A 268 12.97 -15.48 -15.52
C VAL A 268 14.38 -15.01 -15.22
N LEU A 269 14.83 -15.24 -13.99
CA LEU A 269 16.15 -14.83 -13.50
C LEU A 269 16.90 -15.98 -12.84
N ASP A 270 18.23 -15.90 -12.85
CA ASP A 270 19.05 -16.71 -11.96
C ASP A 270 19.29 -16.00 -10.62
N HIS A 271 19.97 -16.68 -9.70
CA HIS A 271 20.28 -16.16 -8.37
C HIS A 271 21.30 -15.00 -8.38
N ASP A 272 21.99 -14.80 -9.50
CA ASP A 272 22.90 -13.67 -9.77
C ASP A 272 22.17 -12.48 -10.44
N GLU A 273 20.83 -12.53 -10.51
CA GLU A 273 19.94 -11.49 -11.03
C GLU A 273 20.07 -11.23 -12.54
N ASN A 274 20.61 -12.19 -13.31
CA ASN A 274 20.64 -12.07 -14.77
C ASN A 274 19.26 -12.37 -15.36
N VAL A 275 18.80 -11.51 -16.27
CA VAL A 275 17.52 -11.68 -16.97
C VAL A 275 17.68 -12.65 -18.13
N HIS A 276 16.95 -13.77 -18.10
CA HIS A 276 16.95 -14.78 -19.17
C HIS A 276 15.73 -14.66 -20.08
N GLU A 277 14.55 -14.38 -19.53
CA GLU A 277 13.29 -14.25 -20.29
C GLU A 277 12.45 -13.07 -19.78
N GLY A 278 11.70 -12.41 -20.67
CA GLY A 278 10.78 -11.33 -20.33
C GLY A 278 11.42 -9.94 -20.24
N GLU A 279 10.68 -8.98 -19.71
CA GLU A 279 11.11 -7.58 -19.58
C GLU A 279 11.16 -7.17 -18.10
N LEU A 280 12.37 -6.89 -17.61
CA LEU A 280 12.57 -6.37 -16.26
C LEU A 280 12.41 -4.85 -16.28
N TYR A 281 11.57 -4.33 -15.38
CA TYR A 281 11.35 -2.91 -15.15
C TYR A 281 11.93 -2.51 -13.78
N TYR A 282 12.13 -1.22 -13.55
CA TYR A 282 12.71 -0.70 -12.30
C TYR A 282 12.03 -1.23 -11.03
N HIS A 283 10.70 -1.40 -11.05
CA HIS A 283 9.95 -1.94 -9.91
C HIS A 283 10.22 -3.42 -9.59
N HIS A 284 10.75 -4.18 -10.55
CA HIS A 284 11.10 -5.59 -10.34
C HIS A 284 12.51 -5.74 -9.78
N GLU A 285 13.48 -4.93 -10.25
CA GLU A 285 14.86 -4.93 -9.75
C GLU A 285 14.89 -4.86 -8.21
N GLU A 286 14.06 -3.96 -7.71
CA GLU A 286 13.84 -3.71 -6.30
C GLU A 286 13.49 -4.96 -5.46
N VAL A 287 12.79 -5.97 -6.01
CA VAL A 287 12.38 -7.17 -5.26
C VAL A 287 13.21 -8.42 -5.58
N LEU A 288 14.11 -8.34 -6.57
CA LEU A 288 14.95 -9.48 -6.96
C LEU A 288 15.84 -10.00 -5.82
N PRO A 289 16.61 -9.13 -5.12
CA PRO A 289 17.54 -9.61 -4.10
C PRO A 289 16.80 -10.31 -2.96
N LEU A 290 15.60 -9.81 -2.65
CA LEU A 290 14.74 -10.36 -1.62
C LEU A 290 14.26 -11.77 -1.97
N TYR A 291 13.73 -11.99 -3.18
CA TYR A 291 13.29 -13.33 -3.60
C TYR A 291 14.45 -14.30 -3.80
N SER A 292 15.59 -13.83 -4.34
CA SER A 292 16.80 -14.65 -4.44
C SER A 292 17.22 -15.14 -3.05
N ALA A 293 17.30 -14.24 -2.07
CA ALA A 293 17.64 -14.58 -0.70
C ALA A 293 16.63 -15.53 -0.03
N ILE A 294 15.32 -15.27 -0.18
CA ILE A 294 14.28 -16.15 0.36
C ILE A 294 14.36 -17.55 -0.24
N LEU A 295 14.48 -17.67 -1.57
CA LEU A 295 14.53 -18.97 -2.24
C LEU A 295 15.85 -19.71 -1.99
N THR A 296 16.94 -19.01 -1.69
CA THR A 296 18.20 -19.62 -1.25
C THR A 296 18.09 -20.13 0.19
N GLU A 297 17.53 -19.33 1.11
CA GLU A 297 17.38 -19.71 2.53
C GLU A 297 16.27 -20.78 2.73
N ARG A 298 15.29 -20.83 1.81
CA ARG A 298 14.19 -21.80 1.79
C ARG A 298 14.23 -22.68 0.55
N PRO A 299 15.15 -23.66 0.48
CA PRO A 299 15.23 -24.58 -0.66
C PRO A 299 13.98 -25.46 -0.80
N ASP A 300 13.20 -25.62 0.27
CA ASP A 300 11.90 -26.29 0.29
C ASP A 300 10.77 -25.48 -0.38
N ALA A 301 10.89 -24.15 -0.42
CA ALA A 301 9.89 -23.29 -1.04
C ALA A 301 9.93 -23.38 -2.57
N LYS A 302 8.78 -23.64 -3.18
CA LYS A 302 8.56 -23.61 -4.64
C LYS A 302 7.96 -22.29 -5.09
N VAL A 303 7.19 -21.65 -4.23
CA VAL A 303 6.58 -20.33 -4.48
C VAL A 303 6.78 -19.42 -3.28
N ALA A 304 6.85 -18.12 -3.53
CA ALA A 304 6.86 -17.06 -2.53
C ALA A 304 5.95 -15.91 -2.97
N ILE A 305 5.38 -15.20 -2.00
CA ILE A 305 4.43 -14.12 -2.22
C ILE A 305 4.69 -12.98 -1.24
N HIS A 306 4.62 -11.75 -1.74
CA HIS A 306 4.63 -10.53 -0.93
C HIS A 306 3.29 -9.83 -1.10
N THR A 307 2.61 -9.54 0.01
CA THR A 307 1.31 -8.89 0.00
C THR A 307 1.25 -7.69 0.94
N HIS A 308 0.37 -6.77 0.56
CA HIS A 308 -0.03 -5.62 1.37
C HIS A 308 -1.42 -5.85 1.97
N SER A 309 -1.59 -6.99 2.65
CA SER A 309 -2.85 -7.35 3.29
C SER A 309 -3.10 -6.41 4.48
N PRO A 310 -4.20 -5.64 4.52
CA PRO A 310 -4.32 -4.47 5.40
C PRO A 310 -4.10 -4.72 6.90
N HIS A 311 -4.63 -5.81 7.44
CA HIS A 311 -4.50 -6.11 8.88
C HIS A 311 -3.09 -6.64 9.17
N LEU A 312 -2.51 -7.46 8.29
CA LEU A 312 -1.11 -7.87 8.41
C LEU A 312 -0.14 -6.68 8.30
N VAL A 313 -0.42 -5.71 7.43
CA VAL A 313 0.32 -4.44 7.35
C VAL A 313 0.22 -3.69 8.68
N ALA A 314 -0.93 -3.66 9.34
CA ALA A 314 -1.07 -3.03 10.65
C ALA A 314 -0.16 -3.67 11.72
N TRP A 315 -0.06 -5.00 11.74
CA TRP A 315 0.88 -5.72 12.61
C TRP A 315 2.34 -5.44 12.26
N ALA A 316 2.67 -5.41 10.96
CA ALA A 316 4.00 -5.05 10.47
C ALA A 316 4.39 -3.61 10.83
N LEU A 317 3.44 -2.67 10.81
CA LEU A 317 3.63 -1.29 11.24
C LEU A 317 3.82 -1.19 12.75
N ALA A 318 3.08 -1.97 13.52
CA ALA A 318 3.24 -2.06 14.96
C ALA A 318 4.56 -2.75 15.37
N GLN A 319 5.28 -3.35 14.41
CA GLN A 319 6.49 -4.15 14.62
C GLN A 319 6.30 -5.20 15.72
N LYS A 320 5.15 -5.88 15.69
CA LYS A 320 4.80 -6.95 16.64
C LYS A 320 4.57 -8.25 15.89
N ALA A 321 5.09 -9.34 16.44
CA ALA A 321 4.76 -10.68 15.98
C ALA A 321 3.24 -10.92 16.12
N LEU A 322 2.62 -11.53 15.12
CA LEU A 322 1.19 -11.83 15.12
C LEU A 322 0.94 -13.13 15.90
N PRO A 323 0.20 -13.14 17.01
CA PRO A 323 -0.18 -14.38 17.70
C PRO A 323 -1.14 -15.21 16.85
N VAL A 324 -0.84 -16.51 16.70
CA VAL A 324 -1.63 -17.44 15.87
C VAL A 324 -2.05 -18.72 16.61
N THR A 325 -1.89 -18.75 17.94
CA THR A 325 -2.19 -19.92 18.76
C THR A 325 -3.66 -20.36 18.70
N ASP A 326 -4.57 -19.43 18.47
CA ASP A 326 -6.02 -19.68 18.46
C ASP A 326 -6.55 -20.07 17.07
N PHE A 327 -5.67 -20.33 16.11
CA PHE A 327 -5.97 -20.61 14.71
C PHE A 327 -5.52 -22.03 14.35
N PRO A 328 -6.41 -23.04 14.34
CA PRO A 328 -6.05 -24.44 14.12
C PRO A 328 -5.27 -24.69 12.83
N GLU A 329 -5.59 -23.97 11.76
CA GLU A 329 -4.93 -24.04 10.45
C GLU A 329 -3.46 -23.58 10.51
N LEU A 330 -3.17 -22.63 11.41
CA LEU A 330 -1.83 -22.09 11.63
C LEU A 330 -1.07 -22.88 12.71
N ALA A 331 -1.80 -23.41 13.69
CA ALA A 331 -1.28 -24.30 14.72
C ALA A 331 -0.68 -25.59 14.13
N ALA A 332 -1.15 -26.03 12.96
CA ALA A 332 -0.58 -27.16 12.21
C ALA A 332 0.91 -26.97 11.86
N PHE A 333 1.38 -25.72 11.75
CA PHE A 333 2.80 -25.40 11.54
C PHE A 333 3.62 -25.45 12.85
N GLY A 334 2.98 -25.69 14.00
CA GLY A 334 3.63 -25.71 15.31
C GLY A 334 4.11 -24.34 15.78
N LEU A 335 3.49 -23.26 15.27
CA LEU A 335 3.87 -21.89 15.56
C LEU A 335 2.91 -21.27 16.57
N ARG A 336 3.47 -20.47 17.48
CA ARG A 336 2.68 -19.62 18.38
C ARG A 336 2.42 -18.23 17.79
N SER A 337 3.29 -17.79 16.89
CA SER A 337 3.20 -16.48 16.26
C SER A 337 3.88 -16.47 14.89
N ILE A 338 3.42 -15.60 14.00
CA ILE A 338 4.18 -15.20 12.81
C ILE A 338 5.17 -14.11 13.22
N PRO A 339 6.49 -14.31 12.98
CA PRO A 339 7.51 -13.37 13.39
C PRO A 339 7.45 -12.08 12.55
N VAL A 340 8.04 -11.02 13.08
CA VAL A 340 8.27 -9.76 12.37
C VAL A 340 9.77 -9.54 12.23
N THR A 341 10.22 -9.01 11.09
CA THR A 341 11.62 -8.64 10.90
C THR A 341 11.97 -7.41 11.71
N GLU A 342 13.27 -7.17 11.93
CA GLU A 342 13.74 -5.83 12.26
C GLU A 342 13.42 -4.87 11.11
N ALA A 343 13.16 -3.60 11.44
CA ALA A 343 12.99 -2.57 10.43
C ALA A 343 14.33 -2.20 9.79
N ALA A 344 14.37 -2.15 8.48
CA ALA A 344 15.59 -1.84 7.74
C ALA A 344 15.32 -0.96 6.53
N ALA A 345 16.41 -0.61 5.84
CA ALA A 345 16.31 0.07 4.57
C ALA A 345 15.54 -0.80 3.57
N ARG A 346 14.89 -0.13 2.62
CA ARG A 346 14.14 -0.77 1.55
C ARG A 346 15.04 -1.81 0.84
N TYR A 347 14.56 -3.05 0.75
CA TYR A 347 15.22 -4.16 0.03
C TYR A 347 16.46 -4.77 0.69
N ASP A 348 16.70 -4.43 1.95
CA ASP A 348 17.65 -5.19 2.76
C ASP A 348 17.09 -6.59 3.02
N ALA A 349 17.68 -7.60 2.39
CA ALA A 349 17.33 -8.99 2.61
C ALA A 349 17.87 -9.55 3.94
N GLY A 350 18.82 -8.86 4.58
CA GLY A 350 19.47 -9.30 5.82
C GLY A 350 18.49 -9.60 6.95
N PRO A 351 17.65 -8.65 7.38
CA PRO A 351 16.65 -8.89 8.44
C PRO A 351 15.66 -10.00 8.10
N VAL A 352 15.33 -10.17 6.82
CA VAL A 352 14.43 -11.24 6.35
C VAL A 352 15.11 -12.59 6.52
N VAL A 353 16.37 -12.72 6.07
CA VAL A 353 17.17 -13.94 6.21
C VAL A 353 17.44 -14.28 7.68
N ASP A 354 17.79 -13.29 8.51
CA ASP A 354 18.02 -13.50 9.95
C ASP A 354 16.76 -14.00 10.64
N THR A 355 15.60 -13.44 10.29
CA THR A 355 14.29 -13.90 10.79
C THR A 355 13.96 -15.31 10.30
N LEU A 356 14.22 -15.63 9.02
CA LEU A 356 14.02 -16.98 8.47
C LEU A 356 14.84 -18.03 9.23
N ARG A 357 16.10 -17.71 9.54
CA ARG A 357 17.00 -18.59 10.31
C ARG A 357 16.55 -18.77 11.75
N ALA A 358 16.07 -17.71 12.39
CA ALA A 358 15.54 -17.77 13.75
C ALA A 358 14.22 -18.55 13.83
N PHE A 359 13.43 -18.53 12.76
CA PHE A 359 12.11 -19.16 12.68
C PHE A 359 12.00 -20.11 11.47
N PRO A 360 12.77 -21.22 11.45
CA PRO A 360 12.90 -22.07 10.26
C PRO A 360 11.60 -22.78 9.85
N LYS A 361 10.64 -22.91 10.77
CA LYS A 361 9.32 -23.51 10.52
C LYS A 361 8.25 -22.49 10.13
N ALA A 362 8.54 -21.20 10.18
CA ALA A 362 7.58 -20.18 9.77
C ALA A 362 7.24 -20.37 8.27
N PRO A 363 5.96 -20.33 7.88
CA PRO A 363 5.56 -20.30 6.47
C PRO A 363 5.44 -18.86 5.94
N ALA A 364 5.55 -17.88 6.85
CA ALA A 364 5.46 -16.47 6.56
C ALA A 364 6.16 -15.64 7.64
N LEU A 365 6.43 -14.38 7.32
CA LEU A 365 6.88 -13.35 8.27
C LEU A 365 6.27 -11.99 7.91
N LEU A 366 6.14 -11.14 8.91
CA LEU A 366 5.80 -9.73 8.75
C LEU A 366 7.08 -8.95 8.45
N HIS A 367 7.11 -8.23 7.33
CA HIS A 367 8.21 -7.33 6.98
C HIS A 367 7.92 -5.96 7.60
N ALA A 368 8.70 -5.58 8.62
CA ALA A 368 8.47 -4.37 9.40
C ALA A 368 8.19 -3.14 8.53
N ASN A 369 7.16 -2.39 8.91
CA ASN A 369 6.63 -1.21 8.22
C ASN A 369 6.16 -1.43 6.77
N HIS A 370 6.12 -2.66 6.28
CA HIS A 370 5.93 -2.96 4.87
C HIS A 370 4.72 -3.85 4.59
N GLY A 371 4.71 -5.11 5.03
CA GLY A 371 3.65 -6.07 4.68
C GLY A 371 4.00 -7.50 5.06
N LEU A 372 3.46 -8.47 4.31
CA LEU A 372 3.69 -9.90 4.53
C LEU A 372 4.68 -10.46 3.50
N LEU A 373 5.55 -11.37 3.91
CA LEU A 373 6.24 -12.31 3.03
C LEU A 373 5.83 -13.73 3.42
N ALA A 374 5.40 -14.56 2.46
CA ALA A 374 5.02 -15.95 2.71
C ALA A 374 5.52 -16.86 1.59
N TRP A 375 5.66 -18.15 1.87
CA TRP A 375 6.20 -19.13 0.93
C TRP A 375 5.59 -20.51 1.13
N GLY A 376 5.66 -21.36 0.10
CA GLY A 376 5.05 -22.68 0.13
C GLY A 376 5.26 -23.50 -1.15
N ASP A 377 4.42 -24.51 -1.32
CA ASP A 377 4.49 -25.49 -2.40
C ASP A 377 3.83 -25.03 -3.70
N ASP A 378 2.70 -24.33 -3.62
CA ASP A 378 1.94 -23.84 -4.76
C ASP A 378 1.18 -22.55 -4.41
N PHE A 379 0.84 -21.75 -5.42
CA PHE A 379 0.20 -20.45 -5.21
C PHE A 379 -1.22 -20.56 -4.65
N ALA A 380 -1.95 -21.65 -4.88
CA ALA A 380 -3.30 -21.80 -4.39
C ALA A 380 -3.32 -22.09 -2.89
N SER A 381 -2.46 -22.99 -2.40
CA SER A 381 -2.29 -23.23 -0.96
C SER A 381 -1.69 -22.01 -0.25
N LEU A 382 -0.73 -21.34 -0.89
CA LEU A 382 -0.13 -20.12 -0.35
C LEU A 382 -1.13 -18.97 -0.24
N ALA A 383 -2.02 -18.77 -1.23
CA ALA A 383 -3.07 -17.76 -1.14
C ALA A 383 -4.04 -18.04 0.03
N ARG A 384 -4.44 -19.30 0.24
CA ARG A 384 -5.27 -19.68 1.41
C ARG A 384 -4.58 -19.40 2.73
N LEU A 385 -3.26 -19.62 2.82
CA LEU A 385 -2.49 -19.26 4.01
C LEU A 385 -2.53 -17.75 4.26
N VAL A 386 -2.34 -16.92 3.23
CA VAL A 386 -2.42 -15.46 3.37
C VAL A 386 -3.80 -15.02 3.86
N VAL A 387 -4.88 -15.62 3.35
CA VAL A 387 -6.25 -15.35 3.82
C VAL A 387 -6.39 -15.69 5.30
N ALA A 388 -5.96 -16.88 5.72
CA ALA A 388 -6.03 -17.28 7.14
C ALA A 388 -5.21 -16.35 8.05
N LEU A 389 -4.04 -15.90 7.59
CA LEU A 389 -3.20 -14.94 8.31
C LEU A 389 -3.84 -13.56 8.42
N GLU A 390 -4.48 -13.08 7.35
CA GLU A 390 -5.19 -11.80 7.36
C GLU A 390 -6.42 -11.84 8.29
N GLU A 391 -7.18 -12.94 8.27
CA GLU A 391 -8.28 -13.18 9.21
C GLU A 391 -7.79 -13.21 10.65
N ALA A 392 -6.66 -13.88 10.91
CA ALA A 392 -6.04 -13.91 12.23
C ALA A 392 -5.61 -12.52 12.70
N ALA A 393 -4.94 -11.77 11.83
CA ALA A 393 -4.54 -10.40 12.10
C ALA A 393 -5.73 -9.50 12.44
N ARG A 394 -6.82 -9.60 11.68
CA ARG A 394 -8.05 -8.85 11.91
C ARG A 394 -8.68 -9.19 13.26
N LEU A 395 -8.87 -10.47 13.56
CA LEU A 395 -9.48 -10.92 14.81
C LEU A 395 -8.69 -10.45 16.03
N GLN A 396 -7.36 -10.51 15.98
CA GLN A 396 -6.51 -10.03 17.08
C GLN A 396 -6.63 -8.50 17.28
N ILE A 397 -6.76 -7.72 16.19
CA ILE A 397 -6.99 -6.26 16.27
C ILE A 397 -8.37 -5.94 16.85
N GLU A 398 -9.40 -6.67 16.42
CA GLU A 398 -10.77 -6.53 16.94
C GLU A 398 -10.82 -6.87 18.43
N ALA A 399 -10.18 -7.96 18.86
CA ALA A 399 -10.07 -8.36 20.26
C ALA A 399 -9.38 -7.27 21.11
N ALA A 400 -8.27 -6.69 20.62
CA ALA A 400 -7.58 -5.59 21.29
C ALA A 400 -8.47 -4.34 21.46
N SER A 401 -9.36 -4.09 20.50
CA SER A 401 -10.28 -2.94 20.57
C SER A 401 -11.33 -3.10 21.67
N LEU A 402 -11.82 -4.32 21.90
CA LEU A 402 -12.82 -4.63 22.92
C LEU A 402 -12.24 -4.61 24.34
N THR A 403 -10.98 -5.01 24.51
CA THR A 403 -10.30 -4.99 25.83
C THR A 403 -9.90 -3.58 26.23
N SER A 404 -9.47 -2.75 25.28
CA SER A 404 -9.16 -1.33 25.49
C SER A 404 -10.38 -0.54 25.97
N ALA A 405 -11.57 -0.80 25.41
CA ALA A 405 -12.82 -0.16 25.83
C ALA A 405 -13.20 -0.52 27.28
N LYS A 406 -12.92 -1.75 27.73
CA LYS A 406 -13.23 -2.20 29.08
C LYS A 406 -12.35 -1.56 30.16
N LEU A 407 -11.17 -1.03 29.80
CA LEU A 407 -10.32 -0.26 30.72
C LEU A 407 -10.76 1.21 30.83
N ALA A 408 -11.35 1.77 29.78
CA ALA A 408 -11.83 3.16 29.76
C ALA A 408 -13.16 3.37 30.52
N GLU A 409 -13.96 2.33 30.73
CA GLU A 409 -15.18 2.41 31.58
C GLU A 409 -14.89 2.22 33.08
N VAL A 410 -13.66 1.83 33.46
CA VAL A 410 -13.26 1.54 34.85
C VAL A 410 -12.28 2.58 35.40
N ALA A 411 -11.83 3.53 34.56
CA ALA A 411 -11.00 4.68 34.92
C ALA A 411 -11.86 5.95 34.93
#